data_AF-A0A1D1VVK4-F1
#
_entry.id   AF-A0A1D1VVK4-F1
#
_cell.length_a   1.000
_cell.length_b   1.000
_cell.length_c   1.000
_cell.angle_alpha   90.00
_cell.angle_beta   90.00
_cell.angle_gamma   90.00
#
_symmetry.space_group_name_H-M   'P 1'
#
loop_
_entity.id
_entity.type
_entity.pdbx_description
1 polymer ?
#
loop_
_entity_poly.entity_id
_entity_poly.type
_entity_poly.pdbx_seq_one_letter_code
_entity_poly.pdbx_strand_id
1 'polypeptide(L)'
;MGPKTNAMTAADLTEKAITPMGGFKHYGEVNHDYVMLKGCVMGPRKRVITIRKSLLTQTKRAALEKINLKFIDTSSKFGHGRFQTGAEKAAFMGPLKKDKIKPKA
;
A
#
# COMPACT_ATOMS: atom_id res chain seq x y z
N MET A 1 12.26 -11.11 -2.45
CA MET A 1 11.87 -10.21 -1.34
C MET A 1 11.67 -8.84 -1.97
N GLY A 2 10.42 -8.36 -2.06
CA GLY A 2 10.10 -7.10 -2.75
C GLY A 2 10.67 -5.85 -2.05
N PRO A 3 10.65 -4.68 -2.72
CA PRO A 3 11.17 -3.44 -2.15
C PRO A 3 10.41 -3.04 -0.88
N LYS A 4 11.15 -2.78 0.20
CA LYS A 4 10.60 -2.53 1.53
C LYS A 4 10.06 -1.10 1.75
N THR A 5 10.30 -0.18 0.81
CA THR A 5 10.11 1.27 1.00
C THR A 5 9.29 1.96 -0.10
N ASN A 6 8.63 1.21 -0.98
CA ASN A 6 7.91 1.81 -2.13
C ASN A 6 6.63 2.61 -1.75
N ALA A 7 6.17 2.55 -0.50
CA ALA A 7 5.07 3.38 0.00
C ALA A 7 5.53 4.44 1.04
N MET A 8 6.83 4.67 1.17
CA MET A 8 7.39 5.80 1.91
C MET A 8 7.27 7.08 1.07
N THR A 9 7.05 8.23 1.71
CA THR A 9 6.96 9.53 1.02
C THR A 9 7.89 10.55 1.68
N ALA A 10 8.13 11.70 1.03
CA ALA A 10 8.96 12.74 1.63
C ALA A 10 8.39 13.31 2.94
N ALA A 11 7.06 13.23 3.14
CA ALA A 11 6.40 13.71 4.36
C ALA A 11 6.19 12.59 5.40
N ASP A 12 6.23 11.33 4.99
CA ASP A 12 6.05 10.16 5.84
C ASP A 12 7.24 9.21 5.65
N LEU A 13 8.18 9.29 6.59
CA LEU A 13 9.45 8.55 6.60
C LEU A 13 9.31 7.11 7.10
N THR A 14 8.09 6.64 7.33
CA THR A 14 7.85 5.26 7.75
C THR A 14 8.28 4.30 6.64
N GLU A 15 9.22 3.41 6.92
CA GLU A 15 9.64 2.36 5.99
C GLU A 15 8.52 1.33 5.83
N LYS A 16 7.75 1.46 4.75
CA LYS A 16 6.64 0.56 4.44
C LYS A 16 6.52 0.29 2.95
N ALA A 17 6.03 -0.90 2.65
CA ALA A 17 5.70 -1.33 1.31
C ALA A 17 4.23 -1.04 0.96
N ILE A 18 3.92 -0.93 -0.33
CA ILE A 18 2.57 -0.68 -0.85
C ILE A 18 1.59 -1.80 -0.50
N THR A 19 2.10 -3.02 -0.30
CA THR A 19 1.29 -4.16 0.11
C THR A 19 0.82 -3.93 1.55
N PRO A 20 -0.50 -3.83 1.80
CA PRO A 20 -1.02 -3.61 3.14
C PRO A 20 -0.72 -4.77 4.08
N MET A 21 -0.84 -4.56 5.39
CA MET A 21 -0.72 -5.65 6.36
C MET A 21 -1.70 -6.80 6.03
N GLY A 22 -1.17 -8.00 5.80
CA GLY A 22 -1.96 -9.18 5.41
C GLY A 22 -2.26 -9.29 3.90
N GLY A 23 -1.70 -8.39 3.08
CA GLY A 23 -1.83 -8.41 1.63
C GLY A 23 -3.11 -7.77 1.10
N PHE A 24 -3.16 -7.55 -0.21
CA PHE A 24 -4.37 -7.10 -0.88
C PHE A 24 -5.41 -8.22 -0.90
N LYS A 25 -6.64 -7.90 -0.48
CA LYS A 25 -7.75 -8.87 -0.37
C LYS A 25 -7.92 -9.66 -1.67
N HIS A 26 -7.73 -10.98 -1.58
CA HIS A 26 -7.79 -11.95 -2.70
C HIS A 26 -6.85 -11.68 -3.89
N TYR A 27 -5.87 -10.79 -3.74
CA TYR A 27 -4.79 -10.60 -4.72
C TYR A 27 -3.50 -11.21 -4.18
N GLY A 28 -3.06 -10.76 -3.00
CA GLY A 28 -1.78 -11.13 -2.40
C GLY A 28 -0.84 -9.93 -2.30
N GLU A 29 0.44 -10.16 -2.55
CA GLU A 29 1.51 -9.17 -2.45
C GLU A 29 1.85 -8.56 -3.81
N VAL A 30 2.20 -7.28 -3.83
CA VAL A 30 2.72 -6.59 -5.01
C VAL A 30 4.24 -6.53 -4.89
N ASN A 31 4.92 -7.37 -5.68
CA ASN A 31 6.38 -7.53 -5.65
C ASN A 31 7.11 -6.84 -6.82
N HIS A 32 6.35 -6.36 -7.82
CA HIS A 32 6.88 -5.73 -9.03
C HIS A 32 6.45 -4.26 -9.11
N ASP A 33 6.88 -3.59 -10.17
CA ASP A 33 6.48 -2.23 -10.49
C ASP A 33 4.96 -2.11 -10.57
N TYR A 34 4.44 -0.99 -10.09
CA TYR A 34 3.01 -0.70 -10.06
C TYR A 34 2.75 0.75 -10.43
N VAL A 35 1.51 1.01 -10.83
CA VAL A 35 1.00 2.35 -11.09
C VAL A 35 -0.16 2.61 -10.12
N MET A 36 -0.14 3.77 -9.46
CA MET A 36 -1.26 4.23 -8.63
C MET A 36 -2.15 5.16 -9.45
N LEU A 37 -3.38 4.74 -9.70
CA LEU A 37 -4.37 5.52 -10.45
C LEU A 37 -5.36 6.18 -9.49
N LYS A 38 -5.77 7.40 -9.82
CA LYS A 38 -6.81 8.11 -9.07
C LYS A 38 -8.17 7.44 -9.33
N GLY A 39 -8.88 7.05 -8.27
CA GLY A 39 -10.25 6.52 -8.34
C GLY A 39 -10.32 5.01 -8.58
N CYS A 40 -11.43 4.55 -9.16
CA CYS A 40 -11.68 3.14 -9.45
C CYS A 40 -11.39 2.81 -10.92
N VAL A 41 -11.09 1.52 -11.19
CA VAL A 41 -10.83 1.00 -12.54
C VAL A 41 -11.78 -0.17 -12.80
N MET A 42 -12.07 -0.45 -14.07
CA MET A 42 -13.04 -1.46 -14.47
C MET A 42 -12.66 -2.89 -14.03
N GLY A 43 -13.64 -3.50 -13.36
CA GLY A 43 -13.71 -4.91 -12.98
C GLY A 43 -12.86 -5.34 -11.76
N PRO A 44 -13.04 -6.59 -11.26
CA PRO A 44 -12.31 -7.15 -10.13
C PRO A 44 -10.78 -7.20 -10.28
N ARG A 45 -10.14 -7.25 -9.10
CA ARG A 45 -8.74 -7.64 -8.84
C ARG A 45 -8.28 -8.85 -9.68
N LYS A 46 -6.98 -8.92 -9.98
CA LYS A 46 -6.32 -9.92 -10.84
C LYS A 46 -6.65 -9.85 -12.35
N ARG A 47 -7.57 -8.99 -12.79
CA ARG A 47 -7.81 -8.79 -14.22
C ARG A 47 -6.65 -8.02 -14.86
N VAL A 48 -6.24 -8.47 -16.05
CA VAL A 48 -5.30 -7.74 -16.91
C VAL A 48 -5.98 -6.47 -17.44
N ILE A 49 -5.29 -5.33 -17.32
CA ILE A 49 -5.80 -4.03 -17.76
C ILE A 49 -4.80 -3.40 -18.73
N THR A 50 -5.27 -3.05 -19.92
CA THR A 50 -4.47 -2.33 -20.93
C THR A 50 -4.60 -0.83 -20.69
N ILE A 51 -3.48 -0.15 -20.44
CA ILE A 51 -3.43 1.31 -20.24
C ILE A 51 -2.96 1.96 -21.55
N ARG A 52 -3.71 2.94 -22.06
CA ARG A 52 -3.37 3.71 -23.26
C ARG A 52 -3.15 5.18 -22.90
N LYS A 53 -2.23 5.85 -23.60
CA LYS A 53 -2.15 7.31 -23.58
C LYS A 53 -3.49 7.93 -24.00
N SER A 54 -3.80 9.10 -23.43
CA SER A 54 -4.97 9.87 -23.84
C SER A 54 -4.84 10.29 -25.30
N LEU A 55 -5.94 10.23 -26.04
CA LEU A 55 -6.02 10.74 -27.41
C LEU A 55 -6.37 12.24 -27.45
N LEU A 56 -6.80 12.79 -26.33
CA LEU A 56 -7.18 14.19 -26.18
C LEU A 56 -6.06 14.96 -25.49
N THR A 57 -5.78 16.16 -26.00
CA THR A 57 -4.84 17.09 -25.37
C THR A 57 -5.40 17.54 -24.02
N GLN A 58 -4.60 17.37 -22.95
CA GLN A 58 -5.01 17.72 -21.60
C GLN A 58 -4.69 19.19 -21.33
N THR A 59 -5.72 20.04 -21.29
CA THR A 59 -5.56 21.49 -21.03
C THR A 59 -6.07 21.91 -19.65
N LYS A 60 -6.86 21.07 -18.98
CA LYS A 60 -7.47 21.38 -17.69
C LYS A 60 -6.41 21.43 -16.59
N ARG A 61 -6.49 22.42 -15.70
CA ARG A 61 -5.59 22.56 -14.53
C ARG A 61 -5.50 21.29 -13.69
N ALA A 62 -6.65 20.66 -13.44
CA ALA A 62 -6.72 19.40 -12.67
C ALA A 62 -5.99 18.22 -13.34
N ALA A 63 -5.81 18.24 -14.67
CA ALA A 63 -5.10 17.20 -15.41
C ALA A 63 -3.58 17.46 -15.48
N LEU A 64 -3.16 18.72 -15.34
CA LEU A 64 -1.76 19.17 -15.40
C LEU A 64 -1.14 19.36 -14.01
N GLU A 65 -1.90 19.10 -12.95
CA GLU A 65 -1.45 19.24 -11.57
C GLU A 65 -0.33 18.22 -11.26
N LYS A 66 0.77 18.72 -10.69
CA LYS A 66 1.85 17.85 -10.20
C LYS A 66 1.43 17.24 -8.86
N ILE A 67 1.28 15.92 -8.83
CA ILE A 67 0.83 15.20 -7.65
C ILE A 67 2.04 14.93 -6.74
N ASN A 68 1.97 15.40 -5.49
CA ASN A 68 2.92 15.04 -4.44
C ASN A 68 2.17 14.38 -3.27
N LEU A 69 2.42 13.08 -3.06
CA LEU A 69 1.76 12.30 -2.03
C LEU A 69 2.44 12.54 -0.67
N LYS A 70 1.63 12.77 0.36
CA LYS A 70 2.13 12.96 1.74
C LYS A 70 2.02 11.71 2.61
N PHE A 71 1.09 10.83 2.29
CA PHE A 71 0.80 9.64 3.08
C PHE A 71 0.14 8.59 2.20
N ILE A 72 0.51 7.33 2.42
CA ILE A 72 -0.10 6.16 1.79
C ILE A 72 -0.55 5.22 2.91
N ASP A 73 -1.82 4.82 2.87
CA ASP A 73 -2.40 3.91 3.86
C ASP A 73 -2.09 2.45 3.51
N THR A 74 -1.31 1.80 4.36
CA THR A 74 -0.89 0.40 4.30
C THR A 74 -1.57 -0.44 5.39
N SER A 75 -2.60 0.11 6.03
CA SER A 75 -3.40 -0.62 7.00
C SER A 75 -4.15 -1.80 6.36
N SER A 76 -4.37 -2.85 7.17
CA SER A 76 -5.09 -4.06 6.71
C SER A 76 -6.42 -3.73 6.06
N LYS A 77 -6.68 -4.34 4.90
CA LYS A 77 -7.97 -4.30 4.19
C LYS A 77 -8.83 -5.54 4.45
N PHE A 78 -8.34 -6.45 5.30
CA PHE A 78 -9.15 -7.48 5.93
C PHE A 78 -9.69 -6.94 7.25
N GLY A 79 -10.99 -6.59 7.26
CA GLY A 79 -11.63 -5.94 8.41
C GLY A 79 -11.25 -4.46 8.54
N HIS A 80 -11.15 -3.98 9.78
CA HIS A 80 -10.78 -2.60 10.10
C HIS A 80 -9.28 -2.49 10.43
N GLY A 81 -8.49 -1.99 9.49
CA GLY A 81 -7.06 -1.71 9.70
C GLY A 81 -6.81 -0.54 10.65
N ARG A 82 -5.93 -0.73 11.64
CA ARG A 82 -5.59 0.30 12.66
C ARG A 82 -4.13 0.74 12.66
N PHE A 83 -3.23 -0.09 12.12
CA PHE A 83 -1.79 0.14 12.14
C PHE A 83 -1.27 0.10 10.70
N GLN A 84 -0.25 0.89 10.39
CA GLN A 84 0.34 0.95 9.05
C GLN A 84 1.41 -0.12 8.88
N THR A 85 2.14 -0.41 9.96
CA THR A 85 3.23 -1.40 9.97
C THR A 85 3.03 -2.47 11.06
N GLY A 86 3.68 -3.61 10.86
CA GLY A 86 3.74 -4.66 11.89
C GLY A 86 4.48 -4.20 13.15
N ALA A 87 5.48 -3.33 12.99
CA ALA A 87 6.25 -2.76 14.09
C ALA A 87 5.38 -1.85 14.98
N GLU A 88 4.59 -0.95 14.37
CA GLU A 88 3.61 -0.12 15.12
C GLU A 88 2.63 -0.97 15.91
N LYS A 89 2.09 -2.03 15.29
CA LYS A 89 1.15 -2.94 15.95
C LYS A 89 1.79 -3.66 17.14
N ALA A 90 3.03 -4.13 16.99
CA ALA A 90 3.76 -4.82 18.06
C ALA A 90 4.09 -3.86 19.21
N ALA A 91 4.54 -2.65 18.90
CA ALA A 91 4.83 -1.61 19.89
C ALA A 91 3.57 -1.21 20.68
N PHE A 92 2.43 -1.05 19.99
CA PHE A 92 1.15 -0.71 20.65
C PHE A 92 0.59 -1.85 21.51
N MET A 93 0.60 -3.08 21.00
CA MET A 93 0.02 -4.23 21.71
C MET A 93 0.88 -4.76 22.85
N GLY A 94 2.19 -4.48 22.81
CA GLY A 94 3.15 -5.00 23.77
C GLY A 94 3.34 -6.52 23.70
N PRO A 95 4.02 -7.12 24.70
CA PRO A 95 4.31 -8.55 24.73
C PRO A 95 3.04 -9.40 24.90
N LEU A 96 2.74 -10.27 23.93
CA LEU A 96 1.59 -11.17 24.00
C LEU A 96 1.98 -12.56 24.53
N LYS A 97 0.99 -13.34 24.97
CA LYS A 97 1.21 -14.72 25.47
C LYS A 97 1.95 -15.60 24.45
N LYS A 98 1.59 -15.52 23.17
CA LYS A 98 2.22 -16.28 22.08
C LYS A 98 3.70 -15.96 21.88
N ASP A 99 4.13 -14.75 22.25
CA ASP A 99 5.52 -14.31 22.08
C ASP A 99 6.40 -14.88 23.20
N LYS A 100 5.83 -15.14 24.39
CA LYS A 100 6.51 -15.75 25.53
C LYS A 100 6.68 -17.28 25.42
N ILE A 101 5.79 -17.94 24.68
CA ILE A 101 5.77 -19.42 24.53
C ILE A 101 6.71 -19.88 23.41
N LYS A 102 7.02 -19.02 22.43
CA LYS A 102 7.99 -19.36 21.40
C LYS A 102 9.38 -19.53 22.04
N PRO A 103 10.12 -20.62 21.73
CA PRO A 103 11.52 -20.69 22.11
C PRO A 103 12.21 -19.47 21.48
N LYS A 104 13.02 -18.76 22.27
CA LYS A 104 13.89 -17.72 21.73
C LYS A 104 14.80 -18.40 20.70
N ALA A 105 14.52 -18.15 19.43
CA ALA A 105 15.43 -18.45 18.33
C ALA A 105 16.67 -17.57 18.45
#